data_AF-A0A6B2TNF6-F1
#
_entry.id   AF-A0A6B2TNF6-F1
#
_cell.length_a   1.000
_cell.length_b   1.000
_cell.length_c   1.000
_cell.angle_alpha   90.00
_cell.angle_beta   90.00
_cell.angle_gamma   90.00
#
_symmetry.space_group_name_H-M   'P 1'
#
loop_
_entity.id
_entity.type
_entity.pdbx_description
1 polymer ?
#
loop_
_entity_poly.entity_id
_entity_poly.type
_entity_poly.pdbx_seq_one_letter_code
_entity_poly.pdbx_strand_id
1 'polypeptide(L)'
;AAEVAGLPDLPLPRWPGRDGTYPDGPGPRARDHAQLFQLIALGRACWIAPQSCRAQLGDDLAGVPVVDAPQVTTVIAWPPHSRSRAVAGLVRTATRL
;
A
#
# COMPACT_ATOMS: atom_id res chain seq x y z
N ALA A 1 -7.53 9.23 -16.22
CA ALA A 1 -7.64 9.19 -14.75
C ALA A 1 -8.92 8.46 -14.42
N ALA A 2 -8.87 7.19 -14.05
CA ALA A 2 -10.00 6.58 -13.34
C ALA A 2 -10.21 7.38 -12.05
N GLU A 3 -11.35 8.06 -11.91
CA GLU A 3 -11.63 8.91 -10.77
C GLU A 3 -12.04 8.07 -9.55
N VAL A 4 -11.05 7.51 -8.89
CA VAL A 4 -11.22 6.69 -7.68
C VAL A 4 -11.84 7.49 -6.53
N ALA A 5 -11.56 8.80 -6.47
CA ALA A 5 -12.09 9.69 -5.44
C ALA A 5 -13.63 9.88 -5.53
N GLY A 6 -14.25 9.42 -6.62
CA GLY A 6 -15.69 9.56 -6.88
C GLY A 6 -16.56 8.41 -6.37
N LEU A 7 -16.05 7.45 -5.58
CA LEU A 7 -16.90 6.48 -4.88
C LEU A 7 -17.57 7.19 -3.69
N PRO A 8 -18.83 7.62 -3.80
CA PRO A 8 -19.41 8.63 -2.90
C PRO A 8 -19.51 8.15 -1.44
N ASP A 9 -19.55 6.84 -1.22
CA ASP A 9 -19.81 6.24 0.09
C ASP A 9 -18.57 5.61 0.76
N LEU A 10 -17.43 5.50 0.07
CA LEU A 10 -16.26 4.79 0.57
C LEU A 10 -15.02 5.68 0.62
N PRO A 11 -14.67 6.25 1.78
CA PRO A 11 -13.52 7.14 1.87
C PRO A 11 -12.19 6.38 1.73
N LEU A 12 -11.19 7.06 1.16
CA LEU A 12 -9.81 6.55 1.11
C LEU A 12 -9.16 6.62 2.50
N PRO A 13 -8.33 5.63 2.88
CA PRO A 13 -7.64 5.65 4.15
C PRO A 13 -6.61 6.78 4.22
N ARG A 14 -6.38 7.27 5.43
CA ARG A 14 -5.37 8.27 5.74
C ARG A 14 -4.11 7.57 6.26
N TRP A 15 -3.00 7.74 5.57
CA TRP A 15 -1.70 7.17 5.94
C TRP A 15 -0.93 8.13 6.86
N PRO A 16 -0.14 7.62 7.82
CA PRO A 16 0.70 8.49 8.62
C PRO A 16 1.82 9.11 7.78
N GLY A 17 2.11 10.38 8.04
CA GLY A 17 3.30 11.06 7.56
C GLY A 17 4.57 10.51 8.21
N ARG A 18 5.72 11.03 7.79
CA ARG A 18 7.04 10.64 8.34
C ARG A 18 7.18 10.90 9.84
N ASP A 19 6.45 11.87 10.35
CA ASP A 19 6.40 12.25 11.77
C ASP A 19 5.32 11.47 12.56
N GLY A 20 4.62 10.53 11.91
CA GLY A 20 3.55 9.74 12.51
C GLY A 20 2.20 10.46 12.61
N THR A 21 2.11 11.72 12.18
CA THR A 21 0.84 12.45 12.14
C THR A 21 -0.04 11.96 11.00
N TYR A 22 -1.36 12.06 11.16
CA TYR A 22 -2.31 11.71 10.11
C TYR A 22 -2.88 12.98 9.51
N PRO A 23 -3.03 13.07 8.18
CA PRO A 23 -3.78 14.16 7.58
C PRO A 23 -5.24 14.14 8.05
N ASP A 24 -5.90 15.29 7.99
CA ASP A 24 -7.34 15.40 8.21
C ASP A 24 -8.13 14.76 7.06
N GLY A 25 -9.41 14.47 7.29
CA GLY A 25 -10.33 13.95 6.28
C GLY A 25 -11.32 12.94 6.86
N PRO A 26 -12.19 12.33 6.06
CA PRO A 26 -13.22 11.42 6.55
C PRO A 26 -12.77 9.95 6.71
N GLY A 27 -11.71 9.53 6.02
CA GLY A 27 -11.32 8.10 5.97
C GLY A 27 -10.66 7.55 7.24
N PRO A 28 -10.59 6.22 7.41
CA PRO A 28 -9.94 5.64 8.59
C PRO A 28 -8.43 5.89 8.59
N ARG A 29 -7.84 5.93 9.78
CA ARG A 29 -6.38 5.90 9.95
C ARG A 29 -5.87 4.51 9.57
N ALA A 30 -5.05 4.41 8.53
CA ALA A 30 -4.38 3.18 8.13
C ALA A 30 -3.20 2.89 9.05
N ARG A 31 -3.25 1.77 9.77
CA ARG A 31 -2.11 1.27 10.56
C ARG A 31 -1.34 0.19 9.80
N ASP A 32 -2.07 -0.73 9.18
CA ASP A 32 -1.53 -1.87 8.44
C ASP A 32 -2.56 -2.41 7.43
N HIS A 33 -2.13 -3.32 6.56
CA HIS A 33 -2.99 -3.90 5.54
C HIS A 33 -4.09 -4.79 6.12
N ALA A 34 -3.84 -5.50 7.22
CA ALA A 34 -4.81 -6.42 7.81
C ALA A 34 -6.03 -5.66 8.35
N GLN A 35 -5.79 -4.57 9.09
CA GLN A 35 -6.82 -3.65 9.53
C GLN A 35 -7.59 -3.07 8.33
N LEU A 36 -6.88 -2.64 7.28
CA LEU A 36 -7.53 -2.04 6.12
C LEU A 36 -8.44 -3.02 5.39
N PHE A 37 -7.99 -4.25 5.17
CA PHE A 37 -8.80 -5.29 4.55
C PHE A 37 -10.10 -5.55 5.33
N GLN A 38 -10.03 -5.62 6.66
CA GLN A 38 -11.24 -5.73 7.50
C GLN A 38 -12.20 -4.55 7.33
N LEU A 39 -11.68 -3.32 7.27
CA LEU A 39 -12.52 -2.13 7.07
C LEU A 39 -13.16 -2.07 5.68
N ILE A 40 -12.45 -2.53 4.65
CA ILE A 40 -12.98 -2.61 3.29
C ILE A 40 -14.07 -3.69 3.20
N ALA A 41 -13.84 -4.86 3.79
CA ALA A 41 -14.85 -5.93 3.85
C ALA A 41 -16.14 -5.48 4.55
N LEU A 42 -16.03 -4.61 5.55
CA LEU A 42 -17.17 -4.00 6.25
C LEU A 42 -17.81 -2.82 5.48
N GLY A 43 -17.35 -2.51 4.26
CA GLY A 43 -17.87 -1.39 3.47
C GLY A 43 -17.58 -0.02 4.09
N ARG A 44 -16.45 0.13 4.81
CA ARG A 44 -16.10 1.39 5.51
C ARG A 44 -14.98 2.18 4.85
N ALA A 45 -14.33 1.63 3.83
CA ALA A 45 -13.25 2.27 3.09
C ALA A 45 -13.07 1.64 1.71
N CYS A 46 -12.37 2.35 0.83
CA CYS A 46 -11.72 1.78 -0.36
C CYS A 46 -10.23 2.10 -0.32
N TRP A 47 -9.38 1.31 -0.99
CA TRP A 47 -7.93 1.55 -1.01
C TRP A 47 -7.32 1.23 -2.36
N ILE A 48 -6.45 2.13 -2.85
CA ILE A 48 -5.61 1.90 -4.01
C ILE A 48 -4.29 1.27 -3.56
N ALA A 49 -4.16 -0.01 -3.89
CA ALA A 49 -3.00 -0.81 -3.54
C ALA A 49 -2.17 -1.16 -4.78
N PRO A 50 -0.85 -1.40 -4.63
CA PRO A 50 -0.05 -2.01 -5.68
C PRO A 50 -0.62 -3.36 -6.12
N GLN A 51 -0.44 -3.73 -7.39
CA GLN A 51 -0.94 -5.00 -7.93
C GLN A 51 -0.48 -6.23 -7.13
N SER A 52 0.71 -6.18 -6.52
CA SER A 52 1.23 -7.26 -5.68
C SER A 52 0.34 -7.60 -4.49
N CYS A 53 -0.49 -6.67 -4.01
CA CYS A 53 -1.43 -6.91 -2.92
C CYS A 53 -2.60 -7.84 -3.32
N ARG A 54 -2.81 -8.08 -4.62
CA ARG A 54 -3.87 -8.97 -5.11
C ARG A 54 -3.79 -10.38 -4.53
N ALA A 55 -2.58 -10.87 -4.24
CA ALA A 55 -2.37 -12.19 -3.64
C ALA A 55 -2.86 -12.30 -2.18
N GLN A 56 -3.22 -11.17 -1.56
CA GLN A 56 -3.63 -11.07 -0.15
C GLN A 56 -5.13 -10.78 0.00
N LEU A 57 -5.86 -10.65 -1.11
CA LEU A 57 -7.31 -10.42 -1.06
C LEU A 57 -8.03 -11.70 -0.65
N GLY A 58 -8.89 -11.59 0.37
CA GLY A 58 -9.85 -12.63 0.73
C GLY A 58 -11.07 -12.63 -0.20
N ASP A 59 -11.93 -13.63 -0.04
CA ASP A 59 -13.14 -13.81 -0.86
C ASP A 59 -14.18 -12.69 -0.68
N ASP A 60 -14.08 -11.93 0.42
CA ASP A 60 -14.90 -10.78 0.78
C ASP A 60 -14.40 -9.46 0.15
N LEU A 61 -13.31 -9.50 -0.62
CA LEU A 61 -12.70 -8.33 -1.24
C LEU A 61 -12.62 -8.45 -2.76
N ALA A 62 -12.99 -7.36 -3.44
CA ALA A 62 -12.82 -7.24 -4.89
C ALA A 62 -11.70 -6.24 -5.22
N GLY A 63 -10.78 -6.66 -6.08
CA GLY A 63 -9.77 -5.78 -6.67
C GLY A 63 -10.18 -5.32 -8.07
N VAL A 64 -10.24 -4.01 -8.28
CA VAL A 64 -10.51 -3.41 -9.60
C VAL A 64 -9.21 -2.86 -10.19
N PRO A 65 -8.82 -3.25 -11.42
CA PRO A 65 -7.59 -2.73 -12.05
C PRO A 65 -7.67 -1.22 -12.29
N VAL A 66 -6.62 -0.50 -11.89
CA VAL A 66 -6.41 0.92 -12.24
C VAL A 66 -5.33 0.98 -13.32
N VAL A 67 -5.75 1.17 -14.56
CA VAL A 67 -4.89 1.03 -15.74
C VAL A 67 -3.94 2.21 -15.97
N ASP A 68 -4.21 3.35 -15.33
CA ASP A 68 -3.47 4.60 -15.46
C ASP A 68 -2.77 5.01 -14.15
N ALA A 69 -2.59 4.07 -13.22
CA ALA A 69 -1.83 4.31 -12.00
C ALA A 69 -0.34 4.52 -12.31
N PRO A 70 0.35 5.41 -11.57
CA PRO A 70 1.80 5.54 -11.67
C PRO A 70 2.50 4.27 -11.19
N GLN A 71 3.71 4.03 -11.69
CA GLN A 71 4.53 2.91 -11.25
C GLN A 71 4.90 3.05 -9.77
N VAL A 72 4.69 1.98 -9.01
CA VAL A 72 5.15 1.87 -7.62
C VAL A 72 6.54 1.22 -7.60
N THR A 73 7.48 1.83 -6.89
CA THR A 73 8.85 1.32 -6.76
C THR A 73 9.07 0.76 -5.35
N THR A 74 9.39 -0.52 -5.25
CA THR A 74 9.88 -1.13 -4.02
C THR A 74 11.37 -0.83 -3.86
N VAL A 75 11.77 -0.32 -2.70
CA VAL A 75 13.18 0.02 -2.40
C VAL A 75 13.72 -0.85 -1.26
N ILE A 76 15.01 -1.17 -1.35
CA ILE A 76 15.78 -1.76 -0.25
C ILE A 76 16.73 -0.67 0.24
N ALA A 77 16.69 -0.32 1.52
CA ALA A 77 17.51 0.74 2.10
C ALA A 77 18.48 0.17 3.15
N TRP A 78 19.70 0.69 3.17
CA TRP A 78 20.73 0.35 4.16
C TRP A 78 21.57 1.58 4.50
N PRO A 79 22.22 1.62 5.68
CA PRO A 79 23.14 2.71 6.00
C PRO A 79 24.26 2.79 4.97
N PRO A 80 24.65 3.99 4.49
CA PRO A 80 25.63 4.14 3.41
C PRO A 80 27.01 3.54 3.75
N HIS A 81 27.34 3.44 5.04
CA HIS A 81 28.58 2.85 5.54
C HIS A 81 28.48 1.34 5.80
N SER A 82 27.36 0.68 5.50
CA SER A 82 27.20 -0.76 5.71
C SER A 82 28.21 -1.57 4.89
N ARG A 83 28.77 -2.61 5.51
CA ARG A 83 29.65 -3.62 4.89
C ARG A 83 29.09 -5.04 5.04
N SER A 84 27.81 -5.17 5.38
CA SER A 84 27.17 -6.47 5.61
C SER A 84 27.12 -7.31 4.33
N ARG A 85 27.78 -8.48 4.35
CA ARG A 85 27.72 -9.45 3.26
C ARG A 85 26.30 -9.98 3.02
N ALA A 86 25.50 -10.11 4.08
CA ALA A 86 24.12 -10.56 4.00
C ALA A 86 23.24 -9.56 3.23
N VAL A 87 23.37 -8.26 3.53
CA VAL A 87 22.66 -7.19 2.78
C VAL A 87 23.09 -7.19 1.32
N ALA A 88 24.39 -7.29 1.04
CA ALA A 88 24.89 -7.33 -0.32
C ALA A 88 24.39 -8.58 -1.09
N GLY A 89 24.27 -9.72 -0.41
CA GLY A 89 23.66 -10.94 -0.95
C GLY A 89 22.19 -10.72 -1.31
N LEU A 90 21.39 -10.20 -0.37
CA LEU A 90 19.97 -9.89 -0.58
C LEU A 90 19.77 -8.97 -1.78
N VAL A 91 20.49 -7.84 -1.84
CA VAL A 91 20.36 -6.87 -2.95
C VAL A 91 20.68 -7.52 -4.29
N ARG A 92 21.80 -8.26 -4.39
CA ARG A 92 22.17 -8.93 -5.64
C ARG A 92 21.16 -9.98 -6.09
N THR A 93 20.52 -10.68 -5.16
CA THR A 93 19.48 -11.65 -5.50
C THR A 93 18.21 -10.93 -5.94
N ALA A 94 17.77 -9.93 -5.18
CA ALA A 94 16.55 -9.17 -5.46
C ALA A 94 16.59 -8.42 -6.79
N THR A 95 17.74 -7.96 -7.25
CA THR A 95 17.88 -7.23 -8.54
C THR A 95 18.08 -8.14 -9.76
N ARG A 96 18.11 -9.46 -9.57
CA ARG A 96 18.21 -10.45 -10.66
C ARG A 96 16.87 -11.14 -10.96
N LEU A 97 15.86 -10.90 -10.13
CA LEU A 97 14.48 -11.37 -10.28
C LEU A 97 13.65 -10.28 -10.96
#